data_AF-A0A3A4NHJ1-F1
#
_entry.id   AF-A0A3A4NHJ1-F1
#
_cell.length_a   1.000
_cell.length_b   1.000
_cell.length_c   1.000
_cell.angle_alpha   90.00
_cell.angle_beta   90.00
_cell.angle_gamma   90.00
#
_symmetry.space_group_name_H-M   'P 1'
#
loop_
_entity.id
_entity.type
_entity.pdbx_description
1 polymer ?
#
loop_
_entity_poly.entity_id
_entity_poly.type
_entity_poly.pdbx_seq_one_letter_code
_entity_poly.pdbx_strand_id
1 'polypeptide(L)'
;MPADFHFLSNFCILFEKEVLQMRTPASVGKHPIHPMVVAFPIGLWVFSLILDVLYIIGWGGDILNDVSYYAILGGIIGAVFAAVPGFVDYLSLQGHSKTIATWHLIANVSALGMFAISFALRAVDRPVLTAPLILSLIGVALIGVGGWLGGELVYVHGVAVESPEEHEH
;
A
#
# COMPACT_ATOMS: atom_id res chain seq x y z
N MET A 1 25.57 -14.69 -45.16
CA MET A 1 24.63 -15.38 -44.26
C MET A 1 23.44 -14.46 -44.07
N PRO A 2 22.26 -14.76 -44.62
CA PRO A 2 21.07 -13.97 -44.29
C PRO A 2 20.65 -14.31 -42.86
N ALA A 3 20.50 -13.28 -42.03
CA ALA A 3 19.95 -13.42 -40.70
C ALA A 3 18.50 -13.91 -40.80
N ASP A 4 18.17 -14.94 -40.03
CA ASP A 4 16.86 -15.57 -39.99
C ASP A 4 15.81 -14.59 -39.43
N PHE A 5 14.92 -14.12 -40.31
CA PHE A 5 13.82 -13.20 -39.98
C PHE A 5 12.85 -13.80 -38.94
N HIS A 6 12.75 -15.13 -38.81
CA HIS A 6 11.95 -15.77 -37.77
C HIS A 6 12.57 -15.64 -36.38
N PHE A 7 13.89 -15.55 -36.28
CA PHE A 7 14.57 -15.36 -34.99
C PHE A 7 14.36 -13.93 -34.45
N LEU A 8 14.40 -12.93 -35.33
CA LEU A 8 14.14 -11.54 -34.97
C LEU A 8 12.66 -11.31 -34.60
N SER A 9 11.72 -11.96 -35.31
CA SER A 9 10.29 -11.92 -34.97
C SER A 9 10.01 -12.55 -33.61
N ASN A 10 10.57 -13.72 -33.31
CA ASN A 10 10.38 -14.36 -32.01
C ASN A 10 11.05 -13.58 -30.87
N PHE A 11 12.22 -12.96 -31.10
CA PHE A 11 12.86 -12.09 -30.11
C PHE A 11 12.03 -10.84 -29.84
N CYS A 12 11.44 -10.24 -30.88
CA CYS A 12 10.56 -9.08 -30.76
C CYS A 12 9.26 -9.43 -30.00
N ILE A 13 8.63 -10.58 -30.30
CA ILE A 13 7.43 -11.07 -29.57
C ILE A 13 7.74 -11.40 -28.10
N LEU A 14 8.94 -11.91 -27.80
CA LEU A 14 9.36 -12.17 -26.43
C LEU A 14 9.64 -10.86 -25.66
N PHE A 15 10.22 -9.87 -26.33
CA PHE A 15 10.41 -8.52 -25.77
C PHE A 15 9.08 -7.82 -25.53
N GLU A 16 8.13 -7.96 -26.46
CA GLU A 16 6.78 -7.41 -26.35
C GLU A 16 5.98 -8.09 -25.22
N LYS A 17 6.20 -9.39 -24.96
CA LYS A 17 5.65 -10.06 -23.77
C LYS A 17 6.25 -9.58 -22.45
N GLU A 18 7.50 -9.15 -22.41
CA GLU A 18 8.09 -8.49 -21.22
C GLU A 18 7.47 -7.10 -21.00
N VAL A 19 7.18 -6.36 -22.07
CA VAL A 19 6.57 -5.01 -22.00
C VAL A 19 5.05 -5.07 -21.73
N LEU A 20 4.35 -6.14 -22.14
CA LEU A 20 2.92 -6.35 -21.92
C LEU A 20 2.52 -6.69 -20.46
N GLN A 21 3.48 -6.86 -19.54
CA GLN A 21 3.26 -7.16 -18.12
C GLN A 21 3.15 -5.90 -17.23
N MET A 22 2.63 -4.77 -17.73
CA MET A 22 2.39 -3.56 -16.91
C MET A 22 0.96 -3.46 -16.33
N ARG A 23 0.06 -4.40 -16.67
CA ARG A 23 -1.28 -4.49 -16.08
C ARG A 23 -1.25 -5.23 -14.75
N THR A 24 -1.85 -4.65 -13.72
CA THR A 24 -2.08 -5.34 -12.45
C THR A 24 -3.20 -6.37 -12.60
N PRO A 25 -2.96 -7.64 -12.23
CA PRO A 25 -4.00 -8.68 -12.27
C PRO A 25 -5.23 -8.35 -11.42
N ALA A 26 -5.07 -7.64 -10.30
CA ALA A 26 -6.17 -7.25 -9.42
C ALA A 26 -6.78 -5.89 -9.82
N SER A 27 -7.46 -5.87 -10.97
CA SER A 27 -8.17 -4.69 -11.48
C SER A 27 -9.62 -5.01 -11.88
N VAL A 28 -10.51 -4.02 -11.73
CA VAL A 28 -11.91 -4.09 -12.21
C VAL A 28 -12.14 -2.92 -13.15
N GLY A 29 -12.52 -3.21 -14.39
CA GLY A 29 -12.76 -2.17 -15.40
C GLY A 29 -11.54 -1.29 -15.67
N LYS A 30 -10.32 -1.86 -15.65
CA LYS A 30 -9.02 -1.15 -15.74
C LYS A 30 -8.67 -0.27 -14.54
N HIS A 31 -9.45 -0.35 -13.45
CA HIS A 31 -9.12 0.37 -12.24
C HIS A 31 -8.48 -0.58 -11.21
N PRO A 32 -7.23 -0.33 -10.79
CA PRO A 32 -6.53 -1.17 -9.83
C PRO A 32 -7.21 -1.09 -8.45
N ILE A 33 -7.57 -2.25 -7.89
CA ILE A 33 -8.35 -2.31 -6.63
C ILE A 33 -7.48 -1.88 -5.44
N HIS A 34 -6.22 -2.32 -5.40
CA HIS A 34 -5.30 -2.01 -4.31
C HIS A 34 -5.22 -0.51 -3.98
N PRO A 35 -4.91 0.41 -4.92
CA PRO A 35 -4.83 1.84 -4.64
C PRO A 35 -6.18 2.49 -4.26
N MET A 36 -7.32 1.88 -4.61
CA MET A 36 -8.62 2.35 -4.10
C MET A 36 -8.79 2.05 -2.61
N VAL A 37 -8.41 0.83 -2.19
CA VAL A 37 -8.66 0.36 -0.83
C VAL A 37 -7.65 0.95 0.15
N VAL A 38 -6.40 1.21 -0.25
CA VAL A 38 -5.36 1.78 0.65
C VAL A 38 -5.70 3.18 1.18
N ALA A 39 -6.59 3.93 0.54
CA ALA A 39 -7.04 5.23 1.07
C ALA A 39 -7.69 5.11 2.46
N PHE A 40 -8.43 4.03 2.71
CA PHE A 40 -9.11 3.78 3.99
C PHE A 40 -8.12 3.60 5.16
N PRO A 41 -7.19 2.62 5.14
CA PRO A 41 -6.24 2.46 6.23
C PRO A 41 -5.37 3.69 6.46
N ILE A 42 -4.90 4.35 5.38
CA ILE A 42 -4.07 5.55 5.51
C ILE A 42 -4.84 6.67 6.22
N GLY A 43 -6.06 6.97 5.75
CA GLY A 43 -6.89 8.01 6.33
C GLY A 43 -7.23 7.73 7.80
N LEU A 44 -7.64 6.50 8.11
CA LEU A 44 -8.05 6.11 9.46
C LEU A 44 -6.90 6.12 10.46
N TRP A 45 -5.71 5.67 10.06
CA TRP A 45 -4.54 5.64 10.94
C TRP A 45 -3.90 7.01 11.16
N VAL A 46 -3.89 7.87 10.16
CA VAL A 46 -3.50 9.28 10.36
C VAL A 46 -4.53 9.99 11.23
N PHE A 47 -5.82 9.74 11.00
CA PHE A 47 -6.89 10.32 11.80
C PHE A 47 -6.82 9.87 13.27
N SER A 48 -6.58 8.58 13.55
CA SER A 48 -6.43 8.08 14.93
C SER A 48 -5.27 8.76 15.66
N LEU A 49 -4.14 8.98 14.98
CA LEU A 49 -3.00 9.69 15.55
C LEU A 49 -3.37 11.14 15.91
N ILE A 50 -4.12 11.83 15.05
CA ILE A 50 -4.61 13.19 15.33
C ILE A 50 -5.52 13.18 16.57
N LEU A 51 -6.43 12.22 16.68
CA LEU A 51 -7.33 12.08 17.83
C LEU A 51 -6.56 11.84 19.13
N ASP A 52 -5.50 11.04 19.09
CA ASP A 52 -4.63 10.82 20.26
C ASP A 52 -3.94 12.12 20.70
N VAL A 53 -3.43 12.91 19.75
CA VAL A 53 -2.82 14.20 20.05
C VAL A 53 -3.83 15.18 20.64
N LEU A 54 -5.04 15.25 20.08
CA LEU A 54 -6.13 16.08 20.59
C LEU A 54 -6.52 15.68 22.01
N TYR A 55 -6.58 14.38 22.31
CA TYR A 55 -6.84 13.87 23.65
C TYR A 55 -5.76 14.30 24.64
N ILE A 56 -4.48 14.18 24.27
CA ILE A 56 -3.34 14.53 25.14
C ILE A 56 -3.30 16.02 25.47
N ILE A 57 -3.69 16.90 24.54
CA ILE A 57 -3.76 18.35 24.81
C ILE A 57 -5.05 18.77 25.54
N GLY A 58 -5.87 17.80 25.98
CA GLY A 58 -7.07 18.05 26.79
C GLY A 58 -8.31 18.44 25.98
N TRP A 59 -8.34 18.16 24.68
CA TRP A 59 -9.48 18.47 23.81
C TRP A 59 -10.41 17.27 23.64
N GLY A 60 -11.71 17.51 23.53
CA GLY A 60 -12.72 16.49 23.17
C GLY A 60 -13.03 15.41 24.21
N GLY A 61 -12.22 15.21 25.25
CA GLY A 61 -12.49 14.24 26.33
C GLY A 61 -12.35 12.78 25.91
N ASP A 62 -12.83 11.85 26.74
CA ASP A 62 -12.59 10.40 26.59
C ASP A 62 -13.17 9.80 25.29
N ILE A 63 -14.19 10.44 24.69
CA ILE A 63 -14.75 10.01 23.41
C ILE A 63 -13.69 9.99 22.29
N LEU A 64 -12.69 10.87 22.32
CA LEU A 64 -11.63 10.85 21.31
C LEU A 64 -10.77 9.59 21.41
N ASN A 65 -10.58 9.06 22.63
CA ASN A 65 -9.84 7.81 22.84
C ASN A 65 -10.57 6.62 22.21
N ASP A 66 -11.89 6.55 22.40
CA ASP A 66 -12.73 5.50 21.82
C ASP A 66 -12.78 5.60 20.29
N VAL A 67 -12.98 6.81 19.74
CA VAL A 67 -12.97 7.01 18.28
C VAL A 67 -11.62 6.67 17.68
N SER A 68 -10.51 7.06 18.34
CA SER A 68 -9.15 6.68 17.92
C SER A 68 -8.98 5.16 17.89
N TYR A 69 -9.43 4.46 18.93
CA TYR A 69 -9.38 3.00 19.00
C TYR A 69 -10.14 2.33 17.83
N TYR A 70 -11.36 2.77 17.54
CA TYR A 70 -12.15 2.21 16.44
C TYR A 70 -11.61 2.61 15.07
N ALA A 71 -11.00 3.78 14.93
CA ALA A 71 -10.31 4.19 13.72
C ALA A 71 -9.09 3.28 13.46
N ILE A 72 -8.30 2.95 14.48
CA ILE A 72 -7.20 1.97 14.37
C ILE A 72 -7.73 0.62 13.88
N LEU A 73 -8.82 0.12 14.48
CA LEU A 73 -9.45 -1.14 14.08
C LEU A 73 -9.94 -1.10 12.62
N GLY A 74 -10.65 -0.04 12.23
CA GLY A 74 -11.11 0.14 10.86
C GLY A 74 -9.94 0.18 9.88
N GLY A 75 -8.83 0.82 10.25
CA GLY A 75 -7.61 0.84 9.45
C GLY A 75 -6.97 -0.54 9.32
N ILE A 76 -6.91 -1.34 10.39
CA ILE A 76 -6.44 -2.73 10.34
C ILE A 76 -7.27 -3.56 9.35
N ILE A 77 -8.60 -3.47 9.45
CA ILE A 77 -9.53 -4.17 8.56
C ILE A 77 -9.30 -3.74 7.10
N GLY A 78 -9.24 -2.42 6.85
CA GLY A 78 -8.96 -1.86 5.53
C GLY A 78 -7.62 -2.29 4.96
N ALA A 79 -6.57 -2.34 5.79
CA ALA A 79 -5.24 -2.78 5.39
C ALA A 79 -5.22 -4.26 4.99
N VAL A 80 -5.91 -5.13 5.74
CA VAL A 80 -6.04 -6.55 5.38
C VAL A 80 -6.78 -6.70 4.05
N PHE A 81 -7.85 -5.95 3.82
CA PHE A 81 -8.56 -5.96 2.53
C PHE A 81 -7.69 -5.43 1.38
N ALA A 82 -6.89 -4.38 1.62
CA ALA A 82 -5.96 -3.85 0.61
C ALA A 82 -4.79 -4.80 0.32
N ALA A 83 -4.33 -5.57 1.31
CA ALA A 83 -3.20 -6.47 1.18
C ALA A 83 -3.47 -7.61 0.20
N VAL A 84 -4.71 -8.09 0.09
CA VAL A 84 -5.09 -9.19 -0.82
C VAL A 84 -4.82 -8.84 -2.29
N PRO A 85 -5.44 -7.80 -2.88
CA PRO A 85 -5.17 -7.42 -4.27
C PRO A 85 -3.71 -6.97 -4.46
N GLY A 86 -3.12 -6.26 -3.49
CA GLY A 86 -1.72 -5.82 -3.59
C GLY A 86 -0.72 -6.99 -3.61
N PHE A 87 -1.00 -8.06 -2.87
CA PHE A 87 -0.18 -9.27 -2.90
C PHE A 87 -0.33 -10.04 -4.22
N VAL A 88 -1.54 -10.09 -4.78
CA VAL A 88 -1.76 -10.68 -6.12
C VAL A 88 -0.96 -9.91 -7.17
N ASP A 89 -1.00 -8.58 -7.15
CA ASP A 89 -0.23 -7.72 -8.05
C ASP A 89 1.28 -7.86 -7.84
N TYR A 90 1.72 -8.02 -6.59
CA TYR A 90 3.12 -8.26 -6.27
C TYR A 90 3.64 -9.52 -6.97
N LEU A 91 2.86 -10.61 -7.04
CA LEU A 91 3.31 -11.88 -7.62
C LEU A 91 3.65 -11.80 -9.11
N SER A 92 3.06 -10.87 -9.86
CA SER A 92 3.38 -10.67 -11.29
C SER A 92 4.62 -9.80 -11.54
N LEU A 93 5.12 -9.09 -10.53
CA LEU A 93 6.28 -8.19 -10.70
C LEU A 93 7.61 -8.97 -10.79
N GLN A 94 8.54 -8.43 -11.57
CA GLN A 94 9.90 -8.95 -11.74
C GLN A 94 10.94 -7.82 -11.71
N GLY A 95 12.22 -8.19 -11.66
CA GLY A 95 13.34 -7.23 -11.76
C GLY A 95 13.35 -6.16 -10.66
N HIS A 96 13.67 -4.91 -11.06
CA HIS A 96 13.82 -3.80 -10.12
C HIS A 96 12.50 -3.41 -9.42
N SER A 97 11.38 -3.40 -10.16
CA SER A 97 10.05 -3.10 -9.61
C SER A 97 9.65 -4.09 -8.52
N LYS A 98 10.04 -5.37 -8.63
CA LYS A 98 9.82 -6.38 -7.57
C LYS A 98 10.58 -6.05 -6.28
N THR A 99 11.79 -5.49 -6.38
CA THR A 99 12.58 -5.08 -5.21
C THR A 99 11.92 -3.91 -4.48
N ILE A 100 11.50 -2.88 -5.21
CA ILE A 100 10.77 -1.74 -4.64
C ILE A 100 9.45 -2.21 -4.02
N ALA A 101 8.72 -3.09 -4.71
CA ALA A 101 7.47 -3.66 -4.21
C ALA A 101 7.68 -4.51 -2.93
N THR A 102 8.83 -5.17 -2.80
CA THR A 102 9.18 -5.91 -1.58
C THR A 102 9.43 -4.96 -0.40
N TRP A 103 10.18 -3.88 -0.62
CA TRP A 103 10.37 -2.84 0.42
C TRP A 103 9.06 -2.15 0.79
N HIS A 104 8.20 -1.87 -0.19
CA HIS A 104 6.86 -1.36 0.02
C HIS A 104 6.02 -2.32 0.89
N LEU A 105 6.02 -3.62 0.56
CA LEU A 105 5.33 -4.65 1.33
C LEU A 105 5.84 -4.71 2.78
N ILE A 106 7.17 -4.73 2.97
CA ILE A 106 7.80 -4.79 4.31
C ILE A 106 7.39 -3.57 5.14
N ALA A 107 7.44 -2.37 4.57
CA ALA A 107 7.07 -1.14 5.26
C ALA A 107 5.59 -1.18 5.72
N ASN A 108 4.68 -1.59 4.85
CA ASN A 108 3.25 -1.65 5.15
C ASN A 108 2.88 -2.78 6.13
N VAL A 109 3.50 -3.96 6.02
CA VAL A 109 3.30 -5.05 7.00
C VAL A 109 3.84 -4.64 8.37
N SER A 110 4.97 -3.94 8.41
CA SER A 110 5.52 -3.40 9.66
C SER A 110 4.60 -2.36 10.27
N ALA A 111 4.05 -1.43 9.46
CA ALA A 111 3.06 -0.45 9.91
C ALA A 111 1.81 -1.13 10.48
N LEU A 112 1.27 -2.13 9.77
CA LEU A 112 0.14 -2.94 10.23
C LEU A 112 0.45 -3.61 11.57
N GLY A 113 1.67 -4.14 11.74
CA GLY A 113 2.14 -4.69 13.01
C GLY A 113 2.14 -3.66 14.14
N MET A 114 2.64 -2.44 13.90
CA MET A 114 2.62 -1.36 14.89
C MET A 114 1.19 -1.00 15.32
N PHE A 115 0.27 -0.86 14.37
CA PHE A 115 -1.13 -0.57 14.66
C PHE A 115 -1.86 -1.73 15.34
N ALA A 116 -1.56 -2.98 14.98
CA ALA A 116 -2.11 -4.16 15.64
C ALA A 116 -1.64 -4.27 17.10
N ILE A 117 -0.36 -4.00 17.38
CA ILE A 117 0.16 -3.96 18.75
C ILE A 117 -0.47 -2.78 19.52
N SER A 118 -0.55 -1.60 18.91
CA SER A 118 -1.23 -0.43 19.49
C SER A 118 -2.68 -0.75 19.86
N PHE A 119 -3.42 -1.41 18.96
CA PHE A 119 -4.80 -1.86 19.18
C PHE A 119 -4.89 -2.86 20.34
N ALA A 120 -4.01 -3.86 20.38
CA ALA A 120 -4.00 -4.87 21.43
C ALA A 120 -3.72 -4.26 22.81
N LEU A 121 -2.75 -3.33 22.91
CA LEU A 121 -2.46 -2.61 24.15
C LEU A 121 -3.67 -1.80 24.63
N ARG A 122 -4.36 -1.11 23.72
CA ARG A 122 -5.58 -0.34 24.02
C ARG A 122 -6.81 -1.20 24.28
N ALA A 123 -6.77 -2.49 23.96
CA ALA A 123 -7.85 -3.42 24.27
C ALA A 123 -7.75 -3.96 25.71
N VAL A 124 -6.54 -3.96 26.29
CA VAL A 124 -6.31 -4.40 27.67
C VAL A 124 -6.59 -3.27 28.66
N ASP A 125 -6.09 -2.07 28.37
CA ASP A 125 -6.24 -0.92 29.27
C ASP A 125 -6.45 0.37 28.44
N ARG A 126 -7.43 1.17 28.85
CA ARG A 126 -7.69 2.49 28.27
C ARG A 126 -7.66 3.55 29.38
N PRO A 127 -6.86 4.62 29.24
CA PRO A 127 -5.95 4.97 28.15
C PRO A 127 -4.48 4.57 28.44
N VAL A 128 -3.85 3.73 27.61
CA VAL A 128 -2.39 3.64 27.58
C VAL A 128 -1.86 4.76 26.67
N LEU A 129 -1.37 5.84 27.27
CA LEU A 129 -1.03 7.07 26.53
C LEU A 129 0.31 7.01 25.81
N THR A 130 1.35 6.40 26.39
CA THR A 130 2.72 6.55 25.85
C THR A 130 3.06 5.51 24.79
N ALA A 131 2.92 4.22 25.10
CA ALA A 131 3.36 3.15 24.18
C ALA A 131 2.52 3.08 22.88
N PRO A 132 1.17 3.04 22.92
CA PRO A 132 0.35 3.05 21.71
C PRO A 132 0.50 4.31 20.85
N LEU A 133 0.80 5.46 21.45
CA LEU A 133 1.08 6.69 20.71
C LEU A 133 2.39 6.58 19.93
N ILE A 134 3.47 6.12 20.58
CA ILE A 134 4.77 5.90 19.92
C ILE A 134 4.62 4.90 18.77
N LEU A 135 3.89 3.81 18.99
CA LEU A 135 3.59 2.82 17.94
C LEU A 135 2.80 3.45 16.78
N SER A 136 1.83 4.32 17.06
CA SER A 136 1.03 4.99 16.03
C SER A 136 1.88 6.00 15.24
N LEU A 137 2.79 6.72 15.89
CA LEU A 137 3.76 7.61 15.23
C LEU A 137 4.70 6.84 14.29
N ILE A 138 5.28 5.74 14.77
CA ILE A 138 6.14 4.88 13.95
C ILE A 138 5.33 4.28 12.80
N GLY A 139 4.11 3.82 13.07
CA GLY A 139 3.18 3.30 12.07
C GLY A 139 2.88 4.31 10.97
N VAL A 140 2.54 5.56 11.32
CA VAL A 140 2.30 6.63 10.33
C VAL A 140 3.57 6.96 9.53
N ALA A 141 4.74 6.97 10.16
CA ALA A 141 5.99 7.20 9.45
C ALA A 141 6.27 6.08 8.42
N LEU A 142 6.03 4.82 8.80
CA LEU A 142 6.16 3.66 7.91
C LEU A 142 5.14 3.69 6.77
N ILE A 143 3.91 4.16 7.01
CA ILE A 143 2.91 4.41 5.95
C ILE A 143 3.44 5.47 4.98
N GLY A 144 4.06 6.54 5.48
CA GLY A 144 4.67 7.57 4.61
C GLY A 144 5.75 6.98 3.69
N VAL A 145 6.64 6.16 4.23
CA VAL A 145 7.66 5.43 3.45
C VAL A 145 7.00 4.47 2.45
N GLY A 146 6.00 3.71 2.89
CA GLY A 146 5.23 2.80 2.03
C GLY A 146 4.55 3.56 0.89
N GLY A 147 3.93 4.70 1.17
CA GLY A 147 3.28 5.57 0.19
C GLY A 147 4.25 6.11 -0.84
N TRP A 148 5.45 6.52 -0.43
CA TRP A 148 6.51 6.94 -1.35
C TRP A 148 6.91 5.81 -2.31
N LEU A 149 7.20 4.61 -1.77
CA LEU A 149 7.58 3.44 -2.56
C LEU A 149 6.45 2.97 -3.49
N GLY A 150 5.19 3.07 -3.04
CA GLY A 150 4.01 2.77 -3.85
C GLY A 150 3.84 3.77 -4.99
N GLY A 151 4.08 5.06 -4.73
CA GLY A 151 4.11 6.11 -5.74
C GLY A 151 5.21 5.86 -6.78
N GLU A 152 6.41 5.48 -6.35
CA GLU A 152 7.51 5.12 -7.26
C GLU A 152 7.10 3.98 -8.22
N LEU A 153 6.46 2.94 -7.70
CA LEU A 153 5.98 1.81 -8.53
C LEU A 153 4.99 2.27 -9.60
N VAL A 154 4.02 3.11 -9.25
CA VAL A 154 2.96 3.54 -10.16
C VAL A 154 3.45 4.62 -11.13
N TYR A 155 4.11 5.66 -10.62
CA TYR A 155 4.42 6.86 -11.38
C TYR A 155 5.77 6.81 -12.11
N VAL A 156 6.74 6.03 -11.61
CA VAL A 156 8.07 5.92 -12.24
C VAL A 156 8.20 4.61 -13.01
N HIS A 157 7.72 3.50 -12.43
CA HIS A 157 7.81 2.18 -13.05
C HIS A 157 6.56 1.74 -13.83
N GLY A 158 5.51 2.58 -13.89
CA GLY A 158 4.31 2.31 -14.69
C GLY A 158 3.50 1.09 -14.22
N VAL A 159 3.73 0.59 -13.01
CA VAL A 159 2.98 -0.54 -12.46
C VAL A 159 1.52 -0.11 -12.31
N ALA A 160 0.60 -0.90 -12.88
CA ALA A 160 -0.85 -0.64 -12.91
C ALA A 160 -1.32 0.43 -13.91
N VAL A 161 -0.47 0.85 -14.85
CA VAL A 161 -0.82 1.81 -15.91
C VAL A 161 -0.71 1.14 -17.28
N GLU A 162 -1.73 1.28 -18.12
CA GLU A 162 -1.63 0.90 -19.53
C GLU A 162 -0.81 1.96 -20.28
N SER A 163 0.22 1.55 -21.04
CA SER A 163 0.80 2.43 -22.05
C SER A 163 -0.28 2.79 -23.06
N PRO A 164 -0.37 4.05 -23.54
CA PRO A 164 -1.25 4.38 -24.64
C PRO A 164 -0.93 3.42 -25.80
N GLU A 165 -1.93 2.72 -26.34
CA GLU A 165 -1.80 2.08 -27.63
C GLU A 165 -1.41 3.19 -28.62
N GLU A 166 -0.22 3.09 -29.21
CA GLU A 166 0.15 3.91 -30.35
C GLU A 166 -0.84 3.54 -31.45
N HIS A 167 -1.89 4.35 -31.59
CA HIS A 167 -2.81 4.24 -32.70
C HIS A 167 -2.04 4.60 -33.97
N GLU A 168 -1.42 3.59 -34.58
CA GLU A 168 -0.97 3.65 -35.98
C GLU A 168 -2.19 4.02 -36.83
N HIS A 169 -2.17 5.25 -37.35
CA HIS A 169 -3.03 5.73 -38.43
C HIS A 169 -2.31 5.56 -39.77
#